data_AF-A0A966SR00-F1
#
_entry.id   AF-A0A966SR00-F1
#
_cell.length_a   1.000
_cell.length_b   1.000
_cell.length_c   1.000
_cell.angle_alpha   90.00
_cell.angle_beta   90.00
_cell.angle_gamma   90.00
#
_symmetry.space_group_name_H-M   'P 1'
#
loop_
_entity.id
_entity.type
_entity.pdbx_description
1 polymer ?
#
loop_
_entity_poly.entity_id
_entity_poly.type
_entity_poly.pdbx_seq_one_letter_code
_entity_poly.pdbx_strand_id
1 'polypeptide(L)' 'MKIGIIGLGYVGLPLSLQFARSGVDVTGLDVDDKKIVALN' A
#
# COMPACT_ATOMS: atom_id res chain seq x y z
N MET A 1 12.78 0.78 9.48
CA MET A 1 12.55 -0.18 8.37
C MET A 1 11.60 0.48 7.38
N LYS A 2 11.86 0.37 6.08
CA LYS A 2 10.96 0.87 5.02
C LYS A 2 10.50 -0.30 4.16
N ILE A 3 9.22 -0.35 3.79
CA ILE A 3 8.63 -1.43 2.99
C ILE A 3 7.98 -0.85 1.73
N GLY A 4 8.29 -1.42 0.57
CA GLY A 4 7.55 -1.19 -0.66
C GLY A 4 6.61 -2.35 -0.96
N ILE A 5 5.36 -2.07 -1.31
CA ILE A 5 4.37 -3.08 -1.75
C ILE A 5 3.92 -2.74 -3.17
N ILE A 6 4.17 -3.66 -4.10
CA ILE A 6 3.77 -3.53 -5.50
C ILE A 6 2.50 -4.35 -5.73
N GLY A 7 1.43 -3.67 -6.15
CA GLY A 7 0.09 -4.20 -6.33
C GLY A 7 -0.78 -3.99 -5.08
N LEU A 8 -1.75 -3.07 -5.16
CA LEU A 8 -2.71 -2.72 -4.11
C LEU A 8 -4.07 -3.38 -4.37
N GLY A 9 -4.03 -4.67 -4.70
CA GLY A 9 -5.22 -5.50 -4.82
C GLY A 9 -5.71 -6.02 -3.45
N TYR A 10 -6.49 -7.10 -3.50
CA TYR A 10 -7.07 -7.74 -2.31
C TYR A 10 -6.05 -8.11 -1.23
N VAL A 11 -4.82 -8.50 -1.61
CA VAL A 11 -3.77 -8.87 -0.66
C VAL A 11 -2.90 -7.68 -0.28
N GLY A 12 -2.41 -6.94 -1.27
CA GLY A 12 -1.40 -5.90 -1.04
C GLY A 12 -1.92 -4.69 -0.27
N LEU A 13 -3.16 -4.27 -0.50
CA LEU A 13 -3.72 -3.12 0.22
C LEU A 13 -3.92 -3.42 1.72
N PRO A 14 -4.60 -4.50 2.15
CA PRO A 14 -4.68 -4.85 3.57
C PRO A 14 -3.32 -5.10 4.22
N LEU A 15 -2.37 -5.70 3.49
CA LEU A 15 -1.00 -5.90 3.98
C LEU A 15 -0.27 -4.58 4.23
N SER A 16 -0.38 -3.63 3.30
CA SER A 16 0.21 -2.30 3.44
C SER A 16 -0.32 -1.56 4.67
N LEU A 17 -1.63 -1.65 4.89
CA LEU A 17 -2.29 -1.06 6.05
C LEU A 17 -1.83 -1.70 7.36
N GLN A 18 -1.63 -3.02 7.41
CA GLN A 18 -1.16 -3.68 8.63
C GLN A 18 0.26 -3.27 9.00
N PHE A 19 1.17 -3.17 8.04
CA PHE A 19 2.51 -2.67 8.30
C PHE A 19 2.51 -1.20 8.72
N ALA A 20 1.74 -0.36 8.03
CA ALA A 20 1.60 1.05 8.40
C ALA A 20 1.06 1.21 9.84
N ARG A 21 0.03 0.42 10.21
CA ARG A 21 -0.54 0.40 11.57
C ARG A 21 0.44 -0.07 12.65
N SER A 22 1.42 -0.91 12.28
CA SER A 22 2.51 -1.32 13.18
C SER A 22 3.63 -0.28 13.33
N GLY A 23 3.51 0.89 12.68
CA GLY A 23 4.50 1.97 12.74
C GLY A 23 5.63 1.86 11.73
N VAL A 24 5.49 0.99 10.71
CA VAL A 24 6.46 0.87 9.62
C VAL A 24 6.15 1.88 8.53
N ASP A 25 7.20 2.50 7.97
CA ASP A 25 7.09 3.37 6.80
C ASP A 25 6.84 2.51 5.54
N VAL A 26 5.66 2.66 4.93
CA VAL A 26 5.20 1.83 3.81
C VAL A 26 4.90 2.70 2.60
N THR A 27 5.45 2.32 1.44
CA THR A 27 5.10 2.89 0.14
C THR A 27 4.33 1.86 -0.69
N GLY A 28 3.08 2.16 -1.03
CA GLY A 28 2.27 1.34 -1.94
C GLY A 28 2.41 1.81 -3.39
N LEU A 29 2.55 0.87 -4.33
CA LEU A 29 2.59 1.13 -5.76
C LEU A 29 1.53 0.28 -6.46
N ASP A 30 0.77 0.87 -7.37
CA ASP A 30 -0.16 0.18 -8.26
C ASP A 30 -0.14 0.86 -9.63
N VAL A 31 -0.46 0.11 -10.69
CA VAL A 31 -0.51 0.63 -12.06
C VAL A 31 -1.84 1.31 -12.37
N ASP A 32 -2.87 1.08 -11.54
CA ASP A 32 -4.18 1.70 -11.70
C ASP A 32 -4.22 3.08 -11.04
N ASP A 33 -4.04 4.12 -11.85
CA ASP A 33 -4.09 5.52 -11.40
C ASP A 33 -5.40 5.87 -10.68
N LYS A 34 -6.54 5.28 -11.10
CA LYS A 34 -7.84 5.56 -10.44
C LYS A 34 -7.83 5.06 -9.01
N LYS A 35 -7.20 3.91 -8.77
CA LYS A 35 -7.05 3.33 -7.44
C LYS A 35 -6.11 4.17 -6.57
N ILE A 36 -4.99 4.64 -7.14
CA ILE A 36 -4.06 5.52 -6.43
C ILE A 36 -4.72 6.83 -6.04
N VAL A 37 -5.51 7.44 -6.94
CA VAL A 37 -6.27 8.67 -6.65
C VAL A 37 -7.34 8.45 -5.57
N ALA A 38 -7.99 7.27 -5.53
CA ALA A 38 -9.01 6.98 -4.52
C ALA A 38 -8.45 6.69 -3.11
N LEU A 39 -7.15 6.36 -3.00
CA LEU A 39 -6.49 6.01 -1.73
C LEU A 39 -5.73 7.18 -1.07
N ASN A 40 -5.41 8.23 -1.83
CA ASN A 40 -4.74 9.45 -1.35
C ASN A 40 -5.73 10.56 -1.03
#